data_AF-A0A6A6NI26-F1
#
_entry.id   AF-A0A6A6NI26-F1
#
_cell.length_a   1.000
_cell.length_b   1.000
_cell.length_c   1.000
_cell.angle_alpha   90.00
_cell.angle_beta   90.00
_cell.angle_gamma   90.00
#
_symmetry.space_group_name_H-M   'P 1'
#
loop_
_entity.id
_entity.type
_entity.pdbx_description
1 polymer ?
#
loop_
_entity_poly.entity_id
_entity_poly.type
_entity_poly.pdbx_seq_one_letter_code
_entity_poly.pdbx_strand_id
1 'polypeptide(L)'
;MERPVTTVSVMEAFEKLEKVGEGTYGKVYRARERATGKIVALKKTRLHEDDEGVPPTTLREVSILRMLSRDPHVVRLIDVKQGLNKEGKTVLYLVFEYMDTDLKKFIRSFRQTGENIPVKTVKSLMYQLCKGVAFCHGHGILHRDLKPHNLLMDRKTMMLKIADLGLARAFTLPIKKYTHEILTLWYRAPEVLLGATHYSTAVDMWSVGCIFAELVTKQALFPGDSELQQLLHIFRLLGTPNEEQMLRYEPSKRISAKKAMEHPYFDDLNKAIL
;
A
#
# COMPACT_ATOMS: atom_id res chain seq x y z
N MET A 1 -27.64 28.01 -23.35
CA MET A 1 -26.46 27.49 -24.07
C MET A 1 -25.47 26.99 -23.02
N GLU A 2 -25.52 25.70 -22.73
CA GLU A 2 -24.51 25.06 -21.88
C GLU A 2 -23.19 25.02 -22.65
N ARG A 3 -22.11 25.51 -22.03
CA ARG A 3 -20.78 25.42 -22.63
C ARG A 3 -20.38 23.94 -22.71
N PRO A 4 -19.84 23.45 -23.85
CA PRO A 4 -19.34 22.10 -23.91
C PRO A 4 -18.22 21.96 -22.88
N VAL A 5 -18.37 21.03 -21.94
CA VAL A 5 -17.28 20.64 -21.02
C VAL A 5 -16.21 20.01 -21.90
N THR A 6 -15.21 20.82 -22.26
CA THR A 6 -14.06 20.38 -23.05
C THR A 6 -13.25 19.44 -22.15
N THR A 7 -13.44 18.14 -22.34
CA THR A 7 -12.64 17.11 -21.69
C THR A 7 -11.23 17.16 -22.27
N VAL A 8 -10.37 17.98 -21.67
CA VAL A 8 -8.94 18.03 -22.02
C VAL A 8 -8.38 16.61 -21.92
N SER A 9 -7.81 16.13 -23.02
CA SER A 9 -7.23 14.80 -23.09
C SER A 9 -6.11 14.67 -22.06
N VAL A 10 -5.96 13.50 -21.42
CA VAL A 10 -4.85 13.26 -20.46
C VAL A 10 -3.48 13.57 -21.07
N MET A 11 -3.33 13.35 -22.38
CA MET A 11 -2.08 13.61 -23.10
C MET A 11 -1.84 15.12 -23.31
N GLU A 12 -2.89 15.93 -23.28
CA GLU A 12 -2.82 17.39 -23.32
C GLU A 12 -2.61 17.98 -21.93
N ALA A 13 -3.25 17.41 -20.91
CA ALA A 13 -3.14 17.90 -19.53
C ALA A 13 -1.82 17.52 -18.84
N PHE A 14 -1.20 16.38 -19.22
CA PHE A 14 -0.01 15.86 -18.56
C PHE A 14 1.11 15.50 -19.54
N GLU A 15 2.32 15.92 -19.22
CA GLU A 15 3.55 15.47 -19.83
C GLU A 15 4.07 14.22 -19.09
N LYS A 16 4.08 13.06 -19.75
CA LYS A 16 4.66 11.84 -19.18
C LYS A 16 6.18 11.96 -19.22
N LEU A 17 6.83 11.77 -18.07
CA LEU A 17 8.28 11.86 -17.94
C LEU A 17 8.90 10.47 -18.01
N GLU A 18 8.83 9.71 -16.92
CA GLU A 18 9.44 8.38 -16.82
C GLU A 18 8.48 7.35 -16.23
N LYS A 19 8.72 6.09 -16.53
CA LYS A 19 7.99 4.97 -15.94
C LYS A 19 8.59 4.66 -14.57
N VAL A 20 7.79 4.76 -13.51
CA VAL A 20 8.24 4.55 -12.13
C VAL A 20 7.82 3.20 -11.55
N GLY A 21 6.84 2.55 -12.17
CA GLY A 21 6.38 1.23 -11.74
C GLY A 21 5.59 0.48 -12.81
N GLU A 22 5.65 -0.84 -12.74
CA GLU A 22 4.79 -1.76 -13.47
C GLU A 22 4.42 -2.89 -12.52
N GLY A 23 3.11 -3.14 -12.39
CA GLY A 23 2.59 -4.24 -11.62
C GLY A 23 1.39 -4.86 -12.30
N THR A 24 0.79 -5.84 -11.64
CA THR A 24 -0.39 -6.59 -12.08
C THR A 24 -1.56 -5.66 -12.47
N TYR A 25 -1.65 -4.49 -11.83
CA TYR A 25 -2.74 -3.51 -11.99
C TYR A 25 -2.46 -2.38 -12.99
N GLY A 26 -1.32 -2.41 -13.68
CA GLY A 26 -1.00 -1.47 -14.75
C GLY A 26 0.34 -0.76 -14.58
N LYS A 27 0.51 0.30 -15.37
CA LYS A 27 1.75 1.07 -15.46
C LYS A 27 1.60 2.39 -14.73
N VAL A 28 2.58 2.72 -13.90
CA VAL A 28 2.67 4.00 -13.18
C VAL A 28 3.77 4.84 -13.80
N TYR A 29 3.43 6.07 -14.15
CA TYR A 29 4.33 7.05 -14.75
C TYR A 29 4.47 8.25 -13.84
N ARG A 30 5.69 8.74 -13.65
CA ARG A 30 5.90 10.10 -13.18
C ARG A 30 5.55 11.04 -14.32
N ALA A 31 4.75 12.05 -14.04
CA ALA A 31 4.29 13.02 -15.03
C ALA A 31 4.29 14.42 -14.45
N ARG A 32 4.28 15.42 -15.33
CA ARG A 32 4.13 16.83 -15.00
C ARG A 32 2.77 17.31 -15.50
N GLU A 33 1.97 17.88 -14.62
CA GLU A 33 0.77 18.60 -15.00
C GLU A 33 1.17 19.88 -15.75
N ARG A 34 0.70 20.05 -16.99
CA ARG A 34 1.13 21.18 -17.83
C ARG A 34 0.62 22.53 -17.31
N ALA A 35 -0.58 22.56 -16.76
CA ALA A 35 -1.21 23.79 -16.26
C ALA A 35 -0.49 24.38 -15.04
N THR A 36 0.02 23.53 -14.15
CA THR A 36 0.59 23.94 -12.85
C THR A 36 2.10 23.70 -12.74
N GLY A 37 2.68 22.89 -13.64
CA GLY A 37 4.05 22.41 -13.55
C GLY A 37 4.29 21.36 -12.45
N LYS A 38 3.25 20.96 -11.71
CA LYS A 38 3.34 20.03 -10.56
C LYS A 38 3.66 18.60 -11.01
N ILE A 39 4.52 17.93 -10.25
CA ILE A 39 4.84 16.51 -10.46
C ILE A 39 3.78 15.63 -9.82
N VAL A 40 3.29 14.63 -10.57
CA VAL A 40 2.24 13.69 -10.18
C VAL A 40 2.62 12.25 -10.58
N ALA A 41 1.95 11.28 -9.97
CA ALA A 41 2.02 9.87 -10.39
C ALA A 41 0.73 9.49 -11.15
N LEU A 42 0.87 9.12 -12.43
CA LEU A 42 -0.22 8.67 -13.29
C LEU A 42 -0.26 7.14 -13.34
N LYS A 43 -1.28 6.53 -12.72
CA LYS A 43 -1.56 5.10 -12.85
C LYS A 43 -2.58 4.88 -13.96
N LYS A 44 -2.18 4.16 -15.00
CA LYS A 44 -3.06 3.76 -16.10
C LYS A 44 -3.72 2.41 -15.77
N THR A 45 -5.03 2.41 -15.57
CA THR A 45 -5.83 1.21 -15.32
C THR A 45 -6.51 0.75 -16.61
N ARG A 46 -6.49 -0.56 -16.88
CA ARG A 46 -7.25 -1.15 -17.99
C ARG A 46 -8.69 -1.36 -17.52
N LEU A 47 -9.66 -0.89 -18.32
CA LEU A 47 -11.05 -1.24 -18.11
C LEU A 47 -11.28 -2.64 -18.73
N HIS A 48 -12.04 -3.49 -18.05
CA HIS A 48 -12.52 -4.72 -18.67
C HIS A 48 -13.54 -4.34 -19.75
N GLU A 49 -13.45 -5.02 -20.89
CA GLU A 49 -14.30 -4.80 -22.05
C GLU A 49 -15.72 -5.25 -21.75
N ASP A 50 -16.56 -4.32 -21.30
CA ASP A 50 -17.99 -4.37 -21.52
C ASP A 50 -18.34 -3.09 -22.30
N ASP A 51 -19.16 -3.19 -23.34
CA ASP A 51 -19.54 -2.10 -24.26
C ASP A 51 -20.27 -0.91 -23.58
N GLU A 52 -20.41 -0.92 -22.25
CA GLU A 52 -21.14 0.05 -21.44
C GLU A 52 -20.24 1.05 -20.67
N GLY A 53 -19.00 1.28 -21.12
CA GLY A 53 -18.13 2.34 -20.57
C GLY A 53 -17.36 1.93 -19.31
N VAL A 54 -17.38 2.74 -18.25
CA VAL A 54 -16.60 2.46 -17.03
C VAL A 54 -17.37 1.50 -16.12
N PRO A 55 -16.82 0.31 -15.75
CA PRO A 55 -17.52 -0.64 -14.91
C PRO A 55 -17.90 -0.07 -13.53
N PRO A 56 -19.09 -0.38 -12.98
CA PRO A 56 -19.50 0.07 -11.64
C PRO A 56 -18.53 -0.32 -10.52
N THR A 57 -17.84 -1.45 -10.68
CA THR A 57 -16.78 -1.91 -9.78
C THR A 57 -15.61 -0.93 -9.74
N THR A 58 -15.21 -0.40 -10.89
CA THR A 58 -14.14 0.60 -11.00
C THR A 58 -14.54 1.94 -10.37
N LEU A 59 -15.80 2.36 -10.55
CA LEU A 59 -16.31 3.58 -9.89
C LEU A 59 -16.36 3.44 -8.37
N ARG A 60 -16.70 2.24 -7.86
CA ARG A 60 -16.66 1.93 -6.43
C ARG A 60 -15.24 2.01 -5.87
N GLU A 61 -14.25 1.44 -6.57
CA GLU A 61 -12.84 1.52 -6.19
C GLU A 61 -12.34 2.97 -6.14
N VAL A 62 -12.66 3.77 -7.16
CA VAL A 62 -12.35 5.21 -7.18
C VAL A 62 -12.99 5.95 -6.01
N SER A 63 -14.24 5.62 -5.66
CA SER A 63 -14.95 6.25 -4.55
C SER A 63 -14.30 5.92 -3.21
N ILE A 64 -13.89 4.67 -3.00
CA ILE A 64 -13.13 4.24 -1.82
C ILE A 64 -11.78 4.97 -1.76
N LEU A 65 -11.05 5.04 -2.87
CA LEU A 65 -9.77 5.77 -2.94
C LEU A 65 -9.95 7.25 -2.59
N ARG A 66 -10.99 7.92 -3.11
CA ARG A 66 -11.30 9.31 -2.77
C ARG A 66 -11.64 9.50 -1.30
N MET A 67 -12.39 8.58 -0.71
CA MET A 67 -12.69 8.58 0.73
C MET A 67 -11.40 8.44 1.56
N LEU A 68 -10.54 7.49 1.19
CA LEU A 68 -9.32 7.20 1.94
C LEU A 68 -8.25 8.29 1.79
N SER A 69 -8.25 9.03 0.67
CA SER A 69 -7.33 10.14 0.37
C SER A 69 -7.42 11.33 1.34
N ARG A 70 -8.39 11.30 2.27
CA ARG A 70 -8.55 12.30 3.33
C ARG A 70 -7.52 12.15 4.45
N ASP A 71 -6.99 10.95 4.66
CA ASP A 71 -5.97 10.72 5.69
C ASP A 71 -4.57 11.08 5.17
N PRO A 72 -3.73 11.78 5.97
CA PRO A 72 -2.38 12.15 5.54
C PRO A 72 -1.46 10.95 5.29
N HIS A 73 -1.71 9.78 5.91
CA HIS A 73 -0.92 8.56 5.78
C HIS A 73 -1.41 7.62 4.68
N VAL A 74 -2.33 8.09 3.83
CA VAL A 74 -2.77 7.38 2.61
C VAL A 74 -2.43 8.24 1.41
N VAL A 75 -1.95 7.61 0.33
CA VAL A 75 -1.64 8.32 -0.91
C VAL A 75 -2.89 8.99 -1.49
N ARG A 76 -2.79 10.28 -1.76
CA ARG A 76 -3.90 11.10 -2.22
C ARG A 76 -4.16 10.89 -3.70
N LEU A 77 -5.36 10.46 -4.02
CA LEU A 77 -5.94 10.56 -5.36
C LEU A 77 -6.34 12.02 -5.59
N ILE A 78 -5.61 12.72 -6.46
CA ILE A 78 -5.84 14.11 -6.83
C ILE A 78 -7.00 14.20 -7.82
N ASP A 79 -6.97 13.37 -8.86
CA ASP A 79 -7.96 13.42 -9.93
C ASP A 79 -8.12 12.08 -10.65
N VAL A 80 -9.22 11.93 -11.39
CA VAL A 80 -9.48 10.80 -12.28
C VAL A 80 -9.81 11.35 -13.65
N LYS A 81 -9.02 10.94 -14.65
CA LYS A 81 -9.22 11.35 -16.03
C LYS A 81 -9.50 10.16 -16.92
N GLN A 82 -10.36 10.37 -17.91
CA GLN A 82 -10.59 9.44 -19.00
C GLN A 82 -9.68 9.77 -20.17
N GLY A 83 -9.21 8.76 -20.88
CA GLY A 83 -8.50 8.92 -22.14
C GLY A 83 -8.66 7.70 -23.02
N LEU A 84 -8.01 7.72 -24.18
CA LEU A 84 -8.00 6.60 -25.12
C LEU A 84 -6.62 5.91 -25.12
N ASN A 85 -6.59 4.60 -25.31
CA ASN A 85 -5.35 3.85 -25.58
C ASN A 85 -4.97 3.95 -27.08
N LYS A 86 -3.87 3.31 -27.47
CA LYS A 86 -3.40 3.31 -28.88
C LYS A 86 -4.38 2.62 -29.84
N GLU A 87 -5.28 1.79 -29.32
CA GLU A 87 -6.29 1.04 -30.07
C GLU A 87 -7.65 1.77 -30.08
N GLY A 88 -7.72 3.01 -29.58
CA GLY A 88 -8.96 3.77 -29.49
C GLY A 88 -9.90 3.36 -28.33
N LYS A 89 -9.49 2.45 -27.45
CA LYS A 89 -10.30 2.00 -26.30
C LYS A 89 -10.16 2.93 -25.10
N THR A 90 -11.27 3.17 -24.41
CA THR A 90 -11.32 3.97 -23.18
C THR A 90 -10.44 3.38 -22.08
N VAL A 91 -9.67 4.24 -21.43
CA VAL A 91 -8.83 3.91 -20.28
C VAL A 91 -8.98 4.98 -19.20
N LEU A 92 -8.82 4.57 -17.94
CA LEU A 92 -8.77 5.49 -16.81
C LEU A 92 -7.33 5.78 -16.40
N TYR A 93 -7.09 7.05 -16.13
CA TYR A 93 -5.87 7.54 -15.51
C TYR A 93 -6.21 8.06 -14.12
N LEU A 94 -5.68 7.38 -13.11
CA LEU A 94 -5.74 7.83 -11.72
C LEU A 94 -4.51 8.71 -11.47
N VAL A 95 -4.76 9.97 -11.10
CA VAL A 95 -3.73 10.98 -10.84
C VAL A 95 -3.49 11.04 -9.34
N PHE A 96 -2.36 10.53 -8.88
CA PHE A 96 -1.95 10.55 -7.47
C PHE A 96 -0.91 11.65 -7.22
N GLU A 97 -0.80 12.05 -5.95
CA GLU A 97 0.39 12.77 -5.51
C GLU A 97 1.65 11.92 -5.77
N TYR A 98 2.74 12.59 -6.16
CA TYR A 98 4.01 11.93 -6.36
C TYR A 98 4.79 11.86 -5.04
N MET A 99 5.37 10.70 -4.76
CA MET A 99 6.25 10.48 -3.62
C MET A 99 7.64 10.06 -4.12
N ASP A 100 8.69 10.59 -3.50
CA ASP A 100 10.07 10.50 -4.02
C ASP A 100 10.63 9.07 -4.01
N THR A 101 10.26 8.27 -3.02
CA THR A 101 10.76 6.90 -2.87
C THR A 101 9.73 6.01 -2.19
N ASP A 102 10.04 4.71 -2.17
CA ASP A 102 9.36 3.71 -1.36
C ASP A 102 10.24 3.29 -0.16
N LEU A 103 9.61 2.68 0.85
CA LEU A 103 10.27 2.22 2.06
C LEU A 103 11.31 1.14 1.77
N LYS A 104 11.12 0.33 0.71
CA LYS A 104 12.11 -0.68 0.32
C LYS A 104 13.43 -0.04 -0.09
N LYS A 105 13.38 0.96 -0.97
CA LYS A 105 14.57 1.71 -1.40
C LYS A 105 15.23 2.43 -0.24
N PHE A 106 14.46 2.95 0.71
CA PHE A 106 14.99 3.56 1.94
C PHE A 106 15.73 2.53 2.82
N ILE A 107 15.15 1.36 3.08
CA ILE A 107 15.84 0.30 3.84
C ILE A 107 17.12 -0.14 3.12
N ARG A 108 17.07 -0.24 1.78
CA ARG A 108 18.23 -0.59 0.96
C ARG A 108 19.35 0.43 1.05
N SER A 109 19.07 1.73 1.14
CA SER A 109 20.13 2.75 1.23
C SER A 109 20.95 2.61 2.51
N PHE A 110 20.31 2.32 3.65
CA PHE A 110 21.03 2.03 4.91
C PHE A 110 21.78 0.70 4.86
N ARG A 111 21.23 -0.31 4.17
CA ARG A 111 21.94 -1.57 3.96
C ARG A 111 23.23 -1.37 3.17
N GLN A 112 23.23 -0.49 2.17
CA GLN A 112 24.40 -0.21 1.32
C GLN A 112 25.50 0.56 2.05
N THR A 113 25.15 1.46 2.98
CA THR A 113 26.13 2.18 3.80
C THR A 113 26.62 1.36 5.00
N GLY A 114 25.95 0.25 5.32
CA GLY A 114 26.21 -0.54 6.52
C GLY A 114 25.58 0.05 7.80
N GLU A 115 25.11 1.29 7.74
CA GLU A 115 24.51 2.00 8.87
C GLU A 115 23.16 1.40 9.27
N ASN A 116 22.78 1.57 10.53
CA ASN A 116 21.45 1.22 11.01
C ASN A 116 20.49 2.40 10.84
N ILE A 117 19.22 2.11 10.58
CA ILE A 117 18.18 3.14 10.60
C ILE A 117 18.05 3.64 12.05
N PRO A 118 18.10 4.95 12.31
CA PRO A 118 17.97 5.48 13.66
C PRO A 118 16.68 5.01 14.33
N VAL A 119 16.74 4.59 15.59
CA VAL A 119 15.58 4.05 16.33
C VAL A 119 14.40 5.03 16.33
N LYS A 120 14.67 6.33 16.49
CA LYS A 120 13.65 7.38 16.41
C LYS A 120 12.95 7.41 15.05
N THR A 121 13.70 7.21 13.97
CA THR A 121 13.15 7.13 12.62
C THR A 121 12.29 5.89 12.44
N VAL A 122 12.75 4.71 12.89
CA VAL A 122 11.94 3.48 12.86
C VAL A 122 10.62 3.69 13.60
N LYS A 123 10.69 4.24 14.83
CA LYS A 123 9.53 4.50 15.68
C LYS A 123 8.52 5.46 15.01
N SER A 124 9.01 6.54 14.42
CA SER A 124 8.17 7.50 13.68
C SER A 124 7.48 6.85 12.46
N LEU A 125 8.23 6.10 11.64
CA LEU A 125 7.68 5.43 10.46
C LEU A 125 6.64 4.37 10.83
N MET A 126 6.90 3.60 11.90
CA MET A 126 5.96 2.61 12.42
C MET A 126 4.69 3.25 12.95
N TYR A 127 4.80 4.36 13.66
CA TYR A 127 3.63 5.10 14.18
C TYR A 127 2.76 5.63 13.03
N GLN A 128 3.36 6.24 12.01
CA GLN A 128 2.67 6.70 10.80
C GLN A 128 1.98 5.55 10.05
N LEU A 129 2.66 4.40 9.90
CA LEU A 129 2.08 3.20 9.30
C LEU A 129 0.87 2.71 10.10
N CYS A 130 0.98 2.62 11.43
CA CYS A 130 -0.13 2.21 12.29
C CYS A 130 -1.31 3.18 12.21
N LYS A 131 -1.07 4.50 12.11
CA LYS A 131 -2.13 5.50 11.89
C LYS A 131 -2.88 5.25 10.58
N GLY A 132 -2.17 5.13 9.47
CA GLY A 132 -2.78 4.87 8.16
C GLY A 132 -3.54 3.54 8.11
N VAL A 133 -2.99 2.47 8.69
CA VAL A 133 -3.66 1.17 8.77
C VAL A 133 -4.90 1.24 9.65
N ALA A 134 -4.83 1.89 10.82
CA ALA A 134 -5.99 2.07 11.69
C ALA A 134 -7.10 2.86 11.02
N PHE A 135 -6.76 3.90 10.25
CA PHE A 135 -7.72 4.67 9.48
C PHE A 135 -8.42 3.81 8.41
N CYS A 136 -7.68 3.02 7.63
CA CYS A 136 -8.25 2.07 6.67
C CYS A 136 -9.18 1.06 7.37
N HIS A 137 -8.73 0.46 8.48
CA HIS A 137 -9.52 -0.51 9.25
C HIS A 137 -10.79 0.10 9.81
N GLY A 138 -10.75 1.36 10.29
CA GLY A 138 -11.92 2.09 10.77
C GLY A 138 -12.98 2.36 9.70
N HIS A 139 -12.60 2.37 8.42
CA HIS A 139 -13.51 2.50 7.27
C HIS A 139 -13.90 1.15 6.66
N GLY A 140 -13.58 0.06 7.34
CA GLY A 140 -13.89 -1.28 6.87
C GLY A 140 -13.06 -1.71 5.65
N ILE A 141 -11.84 -1.20 5.51
CA ILE A 141 -10.95 -1.52 4.40
C ILE A 141 -9.74 -2.30 4.89
N LEU A 142 -9.45 -3.43 4.24
CA LEU A 142 -8.24 -4.22 4.44
C LEU A 142 -7.28 -3.98 3.27
N HIS A 143 -6.00 -3.77 3.56
CA HIS A 143 -4.99 -3.54 2.51
C HIS A 143 -4.54 -4.85 1.86
N ARG A 144 -4.19 -5.84 2.69
CA ARG A 144 -3.82 -7.23 2.36
C ARG A 144 -2.54 -7.45 1.54
N ASP A 145 -1.96 -6.41 0.96
CA ASP A 145 -0.64 -6.46 0.31
C ASP A 145 0.33 -5.43 0.92
N LEU A 146 0.32 -5.28 2.26
CA LEU A 146 1.25 -4.38 2.93
C LEU A 146 2.67 -4.95 2.81
N LYS A 147 3.55 -4.16 2.20
CA LYS A 147 4.98 -4.46 2.02
C LYS A 147 5.74 -3.16 1.82
N PRO A 148 7.07 -3.12 2.06
CA PRO A 148 7.87 -1.90 1.92
C PRO A 148 7.78 -1.22 0.54
N HIS A 149 7.44 -1.96 -0.52
CA HIS A 149 7.25 -1.40 -1.87
C HIS A 149 5.96 -0.57 -2.01
N ASN A 150 4.94 -0.89 -1.21
CA ASN A 150 3.64 -0.21 -1.21
C ASN A 150 3.56 0.91 -0.15
N LEU A 151 4.66 1.14 0.58
CA LEU A 151 4.78 2.24 1.53
C LEU A 151 5.65 3.31 0.89
N LEU A 152 5.02 4.37 0.41
CA LEU A 152 5.70 5.49 -0.21
C LEU A 152 6.15 6.49 0.86
N MET A 153 7.22 7.22 0.58
CA MET A 153 7.75 8.19 1.52
C MET A 153 8.39 9.40 0.85
N ASP A 154 8.27 10.53 1.53
CA ASP A 154 9.03 11.74 1.25
C ASP A 154 10.27 11.74 2.15
N ARG A 155 11.45 11.76 1.52
CA ARG A 155 12.75 11.67 2.21
C ARG A 155 13.09 12.93 3.01
N LYS A 156 12.53 14.08 2.63
CA LYS A 156 12.80 15.37 3.26
C LYS A 156 11.94 15.55 4.51
N THR A 157 10.65 15.23 4.38
CA THR A 157 9.68 15.38 5.47
C THR A 157 9.56 14.14 6.35
N MET A 158 10.11 13.01 5.91
CA MET A 158 9.97 11.69 6.57
C MET A 158 8.51 11.23 6.71
N MET A 159 7.65 11.75 5.84
CA MET A 159 6.24 11.41 5.80
C MET A 159 6.03 10.11 5.01
N LEU A 160 5.35 9.15 5.63
CA LEU A 160 5.04 7.83 5.09
C LEU A 160 3.56 7.76 4.69
N LYS A 161 3.30 7.22 3.50
CA LYS A 161 1.95 7.01 2.97
C LYS A 161 1.77 5.60 2.45
N ILE A 162 0.63 5.01 2.79
CA ILE A 162 0.17 3.73 2.26
C ILE A 162 -0.32 3.95 0.83
N ALA A 163 0.22 3.18 -0.11
CA ALA A 163 -0.13 3.20 -1.52
C ALA A 163 -0.57 1.82 -2.01
N ASP A 164 -1.02 1.77 -3.26
CA ASP A 164 -1.55 0.57 -3.92
C ASP A 164 -2.69 -0.12 -3.17
N LEU A 165 -3.63 0.70 -2.70
CA LEU A 165 -4.98 0.31 -2.27
C LEU A 165 -5.82 -0.29 -3.42
N GLY A 166 -5.22 -0.70 -4.55
CA GLY A 166 -5.88 -1.39 -5.67
C GLY A 166 -6.46 -2.76 -5.29
N LEU A 167 -6.30 -3.17 -4.03
CA LEU A 167 -6.90 -4.34 -3.38
C LEU A 167 -7.86 -3.98 -2.24
N ALA A 168 -8.16 -2.69 -2.01
CA ALA A 168 -9.09 -2.22 -0.98
C ALA A 168 -10.53 -2.64 -1.33
N ARG A 169 -10.84 -3.90 -1.04
CA ARG A 169 -12.19 -4.45 -1.20
C ARG A 169 -12.98 -4.07 0.05
N ALA A 170 -14.13 -3.43 -0.15
CA ALA A 170 -15.19 -3.45 0.86
C ALA A 170 -15.47 -4.92 1.24
N PHE A 171 -15.90 -5.17 2.47
CA PHE A 171 -16.05 -6.48 3.13
C PHE A 171 -16.80 -7.61 2.38
N THR A 172 -17.25 -7.44 1.13
CA THR A 172 -18.11 -8.38 0.41
C THR A 172 -17.39 -9.30 -0.61
N LEU A 173 -17.69 -10.60 -0.47
CA LEU A 173 -17.27 -11.78 -1.25
C LEU A 173 -17.77 -11.74 -2.73
N PRO A 174 -17.18 -12.52 -3.68
CA PRO A 174 -16.16 -13.54 -3.53
C PRO A 174 -14.74 -13.07 -3.84
N ILE A 175 -13.80 -13.62 -3.07
CA ILE A 175 -12.38 -13.31 -3.07
C ILE A 175 -11.73 -14.06 -4.25
N LYS A 176 -11.24 -13.33 -5.27
CA LYS A 176 -10.32 -13.92 -6.25
C LYS A 176 -9.08 -14.39 -5.49
N LYS A 177 -8.68 -15.65 -5.68
CA LYS A 177 -7.44 -16.21 -5.15
C LYS A 177 -6.29 -15.26 -5.49
N TYR A 178 -5.42 -14.96 -4.51
CA TYR A 178 -4.17 -14.25 -4.76
C TYR A 178 -3.42 -15.01 -5.85
N THR A 179 -3.12 -14.36 -6.98
CA THR A 179 -2.22 -14.92 -7.97
C THR A 179 -0.84 -15.07 -7.33
N HIS A 180 -0.24 -16.26 -7.47
CA HIS A 180 0.97 -16.69 -6.81
C HIS A 180 2.21 -15.88 -7.23
N GLU A 181 2.35 -14.63 -6.78
CA GLU A 181 3.59 -13.87 -6.95
C GLU A 181 4.53 -14.10 -5.76
N ILE A 182 5.67 -14.74 -6.02
CA ILE A 182 6.70 -15.13 -5.03
C ILE A 182 7.10 -13.96 -4.10
N LEU A 183 7.21 -12.73 -4.62
CA LEU A 183 7.61 -11.55 -3.85
C LEU A 183 6.56 -11.08 -2.83
N THR A 184 5.30 -11.49 -2.99
CA THR A 184 4.22 -11.15 -2.05
C THR A 184 4.15 -12.10 -0.87
N LEU A 185 4.98 -13.15 -0.81
CA LEU A 185 4.92 -14.17 0.25
C LEU A 185 5.46 -13.68 1.60
N TRP A 186 6.51 -12.85 1.60
CA TRP A 186 7.29 -12.55 2.81
C TRP A 186 6.51 -11.83 3.93
N TYR A 187 5.42 -11.15 3.56
CA TYR A 187 4.56 -10.37 4.47
C TYR A 187 3.17 -10.98 4.63
N ARG A 188 2.89 -12.15 4.03
CA ARG A 188 1.61 -12.84 4.18
C ARG A 188 1.51 -13.51 5.55
N ALA A 189 0.33 -13.36 6.15
CA ALA A 189 0.00 -13.99 7.42
C ALA A 189 -0.14 -15.52 7.28
N PRO A 190 0.15 -16.29 8.34
CA PRO A 190 0.11 -17.76 8.28
C PRO A 190 -1.27 -18.31 7.91
N GLU A 191 -2.36 -17.70 8.38
CA GLU A 191 -3.72 -18.11 8.01
C GLU A 191 -4.01 -17.91 6.50
N VAL A 192 -3.37 -16.92 5.86
CA VAL A 192 -3.48 -16.72 4.41
C VAL A 192 -2.74 -17.81 3.66
N LEU A 193 -1.53 -18.16 4.13
CA LEU A 193 -0.73 -19.24 3.55
C LEU A 193 -1.38 -20.62 3.75
N LEU A 194 -2.14 -20.80 4.83
CA LEU A 194 -2.90 -22.03 5.12
C LEU A 194 -4.27 -22.07 4.43
N GLY A 195 -4.61 -21.07 3.61
CA GLY A 195 -5.83 -21.07 2.78
C GLY A 195 -7.11 -20.71 3.54
N ALA A 196 -7.03 -19.98 4.66
CA ALA A 196 -8.21 -19.51 5.36
C ALA A 196 -9.11 -18.67 4.43
N THR A 197 -10.42 -18.88 4.48
CA THR A 197 -11.38 -18.16 3.62
C THR A 197 -11.89 -16.86 4.23
N HIS A 198 -11.67 -16.66 5.54
CA HIS A 198 -12.09 -15.49 6.29
C HIS A 198 -10.86 -14.70 6.73
N TYR A 199 -10.75 -13.47 6.25
CA TYR A 199 -9.65 -12.57 6.57
C TYR A 199 -10.15 -11.40 7.40
N SER A 200 -9.38 -10.99 8.40
CA SER A 200 -9.66 -9.84 9.26
C SER A 200 -8.52 -8.82 9.19
N THR A 201 -8.65 -7.75 9.98
CA THR A 201 -7.61 -6.73 10.19
C THR A 201 -6.28 -7.33 10.67
N ALA A 202 -6.30 -8.52 11.26
CA ALA A 202 -5.13 -9.25 11.74
C ALA A 202 -4.13 -9.62 10.63
N VAL A 203 -4.57 -9.75 9.38
CA VAL A 203 -3.68 -10.03 8.24
C VAL A 203 -2.76 -8.85 7.97
N ASP A 204 -3.30 -7.63 7.97
CA ASP A 204 -2.50 -6.40 7.81
C ASP A 204 -1.52 -6.22 8.98
N MET A 205 -1.96 -6.56 10.20
CA MET A 205 -1.11 -6.44 11.40
C MET A 205 0.07 -7.41 11.40
N TRP A 206 -0.09 -8.59 10.79
CA TRP A 206 1.05 -9.49 10.53
C TRP A 206 2.09 -8.83 9.61
N SER A 207 1.63 -8.28 8.48
CA SER A 207 2.50 -7.58 7.55
C SER A 207 3.21 -6.39 8.20
N VAL A 208 2.52 -5.63 9.04
CA VAL A 208 3.10 -4.53 9.84
C VAL A 208 4.22 -5.06 10.76
N GLY A 209 4.04 -6.21 11.42
CA GLY A 209 5.09 -6.85 12.22
C GLY A 209 6.32 -7.24 11.41
N CYS A 210 6.13 -7.85 10.23
CA CYS A 210 7.23 -8.16 9.31
C CYS A 210 7.99 -6.91 8.84
N ILE A 211 7.26 -5.82 8.54
CA ILE A 211 7.85 -4.54 8.11
C ILE A 211 8.65 -3.91 9.26
N PHE A 212 8.14 -3.98 10.49
CA PHE A 212 8.86 -3.49 11.66
C PHE A 212 10.20 -4.21 11.83
N ALA A 213 10.18 -5.54 11.78
CA ALA A 213 11.40 -6.34 11.87
C ALA A 213 12.38 -5.98 10.75
N GLU A 214 11.92 -5.79 9.50
CA GLU A 214 12.79 -5.40 8.39
C GLU A 214 13.36 -3.98 8.54
N LEU A 215 12.63 -3.04 9.16
CA LEU A 215 13.19 -1.72 9.47
C LEU A 215 14.33 -1.78 10.50
N VAL A 216 14.27 -2.74 11.42
CA VAL A 216 15.29 -2.91 12.47
C VAL A 216 16.50 -3.68 11.93
N THR A 217 16.26 -4.81 11.26
CA THR A 217 17.32 -5.72 10.79
C THR A 217 17.87 -5.35 9.42
N LYS A 218 17.17 -4.47 8.69
CA LYS A 218 17.37 -4.17 7.28
C LYS A 218 17.19 -5.39 6.37
N GLN A 219 16.68 -6.52 6.86
CA GLN A 219 16.47 -7.77 6.12
C GLN A 219 15.04 -8.28 6.28
N ALA A 220 14.50 -8.94 5.26
CA ALA A 220 13.16 -9.50 5.34
C ALA A 220 13.12 -10.58 6.42
N LEU A 221 12.10 -10.53 7.29
CA LEU A 221 11.98 -11.43 8.43
C LEU A 221 11.80 -12.90 8.01
N PHE A 222 11.00 -13.12 6.98
CA PHE A 222 10.68 -14.43 6.46
C PHE A 222 10.87 -14.44 4.93
N PRO A 223 12.10 -14.69 4.43
CA PRO A 223 12.41 -14.64 3.00
C PRO A 223 12.12 -15.99 2.31
N GLY A 224 10.89 -16.48 2.37
CA GLY A 224 10.49 -17.73 1.71
C GLY A 224 10.39 -17.63 0.18
N ASP A 225 10.84 -18.65 -0.53
CA ASP A 225 10.76 -18.84 -1.99
C ASP A 225 9.48 -19.56 -2.45
N SER A 226 8.75 -20.16 -1.50
CA SER A 226 7.53 -20.94 -1.69
C SER A 226 6.63 -20.82 -0.46
N GLU A 227 5.33 -21.10 -0.60
CA GLU A 227 4.38 -21.06 0.53
C GLU A 227 4.81 -22.01 1.66
N LEU A 228 5.32 -23.19 1.30
CA LEU A 228 5.87 -24.14 2.26
C LEU A 228 7.11 -23.59 2.97
N GLN A 229 8.10 -23.07 2.23
CA GLN A 229 9.30 -22.52 2.85
C GLN A 229 8.98 -21.30 3.73
N GLN A 230 8.03 -20.46 3.30
CA GLN A 230 7.53 -19.34 4.08
C GLN A 230 6.93 -19.80 5.41
N LEU A 231 6.06 -20.82 5.39
CA LEU A 231 5.52 -21.42 6.62
C LEU A 231 6.61 -22.02 7.50
N LEU A 232 7.59 -22.71 6.92
CA LEU A 232 8.73 -23.26 7.68
C LEU A 232 9.56 -22.16 8.35
N HIS A 233 9.79 -21.01 7.69
CA HIS A 233 10.46 -19.87 8.31
C HIS A 233 9.67 -19.30 9.49
N ILE A 234 8.35 -19.16 9.32
CA ILE A 234 7.46 -18.70 10.39
C ILE A 234 7.53 -19.66 11.59
N PHE A 235 7.40 -20.97 11.33
CA PHE A 235 7.41 -22.01 12.35
C PHE A 235 8.74 -22.10 13.10
N ARG A 236 9.86 -21.92 12.41
CA ARG A 236 11.20 -21.91 13.02
C ARG A 236 11.41 -20.74 13.98
N LEU A 237 10.91 -19.55 13.64
CA LEU A 237 11.13 -18.36 14.47
C LEU A 237 10.18 -18.29 15.67
N LEU A 238 8.89 -18.54 15.45
CA LEU A 238 7.87 -18.32 16.49
C LEU A 238 7.67 -19.53 17.41
N GLY A 239 8.31 -20.67 17.13
CA GLY A 239 8.15 -21.90 17.90
C GLY A 239 6.69 -22.34 18.03
N THR A 240 6.39 -23.14 19.06
CA THR A 240 5.03 -23.29 19.60
C THR A 240 4.63 -21.99 20.31
N PRO A 241 3.38 -21.49 20.15
CA PRO A 241 3.01 -20.10 20.41
C PRO A 241 3.38 -19.61 21.82
N ASN A 242 4.17 -18.53 21.92
CA ASN A 242 4.36 -17.72 23.13
C ASN A 242 4.09 -16.22 22.87
N GLU A 243 4.02 -15.42 23.93
CA GLU A 243 3.28 -14.15 24.00
C GLU A 243 3.95 -12.90 23.39
N GLU A 244 4.27 -12.87 22.09
CA GLU A 244 4.55 -11.59 21.40
C GLU A 244 3.31 -11.02 20.70
N GLN A 245 3.13 -9.69 20.67
CA GLN A 245 1.81 -9.07 20.43
C GLN A 245 1.38 -8.96 18.94
N MET A 246 2.31 -8.80 17.99
CA MET A 246 1.99 -8.61 16.57
C MET A 246 2.11 -9.91 15.76
N LEU A 247 3.11 -10.74 16.03
CA LEU A 247 3.37 -11.99 15.33
C LEU A 247 2.81 -13.19 16.10
N ARG A 248 1.47 -13.26 16.22
CA ARG A 248 0.77 -14.43 16.79
C ARG A 248 0.19 -15.33 15.71
N TYR A 249 0.22 -16.64 15.91
CA TYR A 249 -0.50 -17.57 15.03
C TYR A 249 -1.99 -17.28 15.02
N GLU A 250 -2.59 -17.14 16.21
CA GLU A 250 -4.02 -16.92 16.35
C GLU A 250 -4.39 -15.47 15.96
N PRO A 251 -5.18 -15.26 14.88
CA PRO A 251 -5.47 -13.91 14.39
C PRO A 251 -6.21 -13.04 15.42
N SER A 252 -7.09 -13.65 16.23
CA SER A 252 -7.85 -12.99 17.30
C SER A 252 -6.97 -12.37 18.40
N LYS A 253 -5.77 -12.92 18.60
CA LYS A 253 -4.83 -12.48 19.64
C LYS A 253 -3.85 -11.41 19.15
N ARG A 254 -3.79 -11.12 17.85
CA ARG A 254 -2.92 -10.06 17.32
C ARG A 254 -3.43 -8.69 17.76
N ILE A 255 -2.51 -7.84 18.22
CA ILE A 255 -2.83 -6.46 18.54
C ILE A 255 -3.36 -5.72 17.30
N SER A 256 -4.40 -4.90 17.46
CA SER A 256 -4.92 -4.06 16.38
C SER A 256 -4.04 -2.84 16.16
N ALA A 257 -4.10 -2.21 14.97
CA ALA A 257 -3.35 -0.99 14.68
C ALA A 257 -3.64 0.13 15.70
N LYS A 258 -4.92 0.27 16.11
CA LYS A 258 -5.34 1.23 17.12
C LYS A 258 -4.65 0.98 18.47
N LYS A 259 -4.68 -0.26 18.97
CA LYS A 259 -4.02 -0.64 20.22
C LYS A 259 -2.49 -0.55 20.13
N ALA A 260 -1.92 -0.85 18.96
CA ALA A 260 -0.47 -0.74 18.75
C ALA A 260 0.03 0.70 18.95
N MET A 261 -0.73 1.71 18.55
CA MET A 261 -0.39 3.13 18.78
C MET A 261 -0.38 3.56 20.26
N GLU A 262 -1.00 2.77 21.14
CA GLU A 262 -1.05 2.99 22.59
C GLU A 262 0.09 2.24 23.33
N HIS A 263 0.93 1.50 22.61
CA HIS A 263 2.01 0.71 23.21
C HIS A 263 3.12 1.62 23.77
N PRO A 264 3.73 1.30 24.94
CA PRO A 264 4.76 2.12 25.59
C PRO A 264 5.98 2.44 24.72
N TYR A 265 6.24 1.59 23.71
CA TYR A 265 7.25 1.84 22.69
C TYR A 265 7.10 3.23 22.02
N PHE A 266 5.89 3.80 21.95
CA PHE A 266 5.61 5.08 21.29
C PHE A 266 5.46 6.28 22.25
N ASP A 267 5.72 6.13 23.55
CA ASP A 267 5.41 7.16 24.56
C ASP A 267 6.30 8.41 24.47
N ASP A 268 7.52 8.25 23.97
CA ASP A 268 8.51 9.30 23.77
C ASP A 268 8.35 10.06 22.43
N LEU A 269 7.38 9.68 21.59
CA LEU A 269 7.10 10.40 20.35
C LEU A 269 6.25 11.65 20.59
N ASN A 270 6.59 12.75 19.94
CA ASN A 270 5.69 13.89 19.82
C ASN A 270 4.57 13.57 18.82
N LYS A 271 3.43 13.10 19.33
CA LYS A 271 2.29 12.63 18.53
C LYS A 271 1.52 13.76 17.83
N ALA A 272 1.76 15.03 18.17
CA ALA A 272 1.07 16.19 17.59
C ALA A 272 1.61 16.59 16.20
N ILE A 273 2.82 16.14 15.86
CA ILE A 273 3.51 16.46 14.60
C ILE A 273 3.65 15.24 13.67
N LEU A 274 3.14 14.09 14.12
CA LEU A 274 3.06 12.80 13.40
C LEU A 274 1.60 12.46 13.19
#